data_AF-A0A2E5FIP0-F1
#
_entry.id   AF-A0A2E5FIP0-F1
#
_cell.length_a   1.000
_cell.length_b   1.000
_cell.length_c   1.000
_cell.angle_alpha   90.00
_cell.angle_beta   90.00
_cell.angle_gamma   90.00
#
_symmetry.space_group_name_H-M   'P 1'
#
loop_
_entity.id
_entity.type
_entity.pdbx_description
1 polymer ?
#
loop_
_entity_poly.entity_id
_entity_poly.type
_entity_poly.pdbx_seq_one_letter_code
_entity_poly.pdbx_strand_id
1 'polypeptide(L)'
;MALFFVVLAVGAGSLIPVQAGVNASLRSVLGSPVLATISNFVVGLSLLTGYAVASQVRMPTLSHLATAPWWYWLGGSMGALLVLSGVVLSHRLGATTFVACIILGQLTASVVIDHFGWVGFSQSPISVQRIAGLVFLVTGVALIHRS
;
A
#
# COMPACT_ATOMS: atom_id res chain seq x y z
N MET A 1 19.24 15.96 5.27
CA MET A 1 18.03 15.92 4.41
C MET A 1 17.61 14.48 4.06
N ALA A 2 18.48 13.62 3.53
CA ALA A 2 18.12 12.23 3.16
C ALA A 2 17.60 11.40 4.35
N LEU A 3 18.25 11.48 5.52
CA LEU A 3 17.85 10.73 6.71
C LEU A 3 16.41 11.05 7.17
N PHE A 4 15.99 12.31 7.05
CA PHE A 4 14.64 12.73 7.41
C PHE A 4 13.57 12.02 6.56
N PHE A 5 13.76 11.96 5.24
CA PHE A 5 12.85 11.25 4.35
C PHE A 5 12.83 9.74 4.59
N VAL A 6 13.98 9.14 4.94
CA VAL A 6 14.04 7.73 5.32
C VAL A 6 13.24 7.47 6.60
N VAL A 7 13.37 8.31 7.63
CA VAL A 7 12.60 8.17 8.87
C VAL A 7 11.09 8.32 8.59
N LEU A 8 10.69 9.28 7.76
CA LEU A 8 9.29 9.43 7.36
C LEU A 8 8.77 8.21 6.60
N ALA A 9 9.55 7.66 5.66
CA ALA A 9 9.16 6.48 4.90
C ALA A 9 9.01 5.24 5.80
N VAL A 10 9.93 5.05 6.75
CA VAL A 10 9.85 3.97 7.76
C VAL A 10 8.62 4.15 8.65
N GLY A 11 8.37 5.39 9.11
CA GLY A 11 7.18 5.73 9.89
C GLY A 11 5.88 5.49 9.12
N ALA A 12 5.83 5.83 7.83
CA ALA A 12 4.68 5.54 6.99
C ALA A 12 4.49 4.04 6.78
N GLY A 13 5.58 3.29 6.58
CA GLY A 13 5.54 1.83 6.44
C GLY A 13 5.01 1.11 7.68
N SER A 14 5.32 1.61 8.88
CA SER A 14 4.83 1.02 10.14
C SER A 14 3.32 1.20 10.35
N LEU A 15 2.68 2.13 9.65
CA LEU A 15 1.22 2.30 9.71
C LEU A 15 0.47 1.15 9.04
N ILE A 16 1.08 0.42 8.10
CA ILE A 16 0.42 -0.68 7.37
C ILE A 16 -0.09 -1.77 8.33
N PRO A 17 0.73 -2.38 9.20
CA PRO A 17 0.24 -3.38 10.15
C PRO A 17 -0.75 -2.80 11.17
N VAL A 18 -0.54 -1.55 11.61
CA VAL A 18 -1.46 -0.88 12.55
C VAL A 18 -2.84 -0.73 11.93
N GLN A 19 -2.92 -0.20 10.71
CA GLN A 19 -4.16 -0.06 9.96
C GLN A 19 -4.83 -1.43 9.73
N ALA A 20 -4.06 -2.46 9.35
CA ALA A 20 -4.59 -3.80 9.16
C ALA A 20 -5.20 -4.38 10.45
N GLY A 21 -4.59 -4.10 11.61
CA GLY A 21 -5.11 -4.47 12.93
C GLY A 21 -6.37 -3.70 13.31
N VAL A 22 -6.36 -2.37 13.18
CA VAL A 22 -7.52 -1.50 13.45
C VAL A 22 -8.72 -1.91 12.60
N ASN A 23 -8.53 -2.15 11.31
CA ASN A 23 -9.62 -2.53 10.42
C ASN A 23 -10.10 -3.97 10.66
N ALA A 24 -9.22 -4.88 11.11
CA ALA A 24 -9.62 -6.21 11.57
C ALA A 24 -10.48 -6.15 12.84
N SER A 25 -10.14 -5.26 13.78
CA SER A 25 -10.97 -4.98 14.96
C SER A 25 -12.31 -4.35 14.57
N LEU A 26 -12.33 -3.41 13.63
CA LEU A 26 -13.59 -2.84 13.15
C LEU A 26 -14.46 -3.88 12.46
N ARG A 27 -13.86 -4.82 11.72
CA ARG A 27 -14.55 -5.97 11.13
C ARG A 27 -15.24 -6.83 12.18
N SER A 28 -14.65 -7.06 13.36
CA SER A 28 -15.30 -7.90 14.39
C SER A 28 -16.57 -7.25 14.94
N VAL A 29 -16.64 -5.92 14.95
CA VAL A 29 -17.83 -5.14 15.31
C VAL A 29 -18.87 -5.13 14.19
N LEU A 30 -18.44 -4.89 12.94
CA LEU A 30 -19.33 -4.74 11.79
C LEU A 30 -19.77 -6.07 11.14
N GLY A 31 -19.13 -7.19 11.50
CA GLY A 31 -19.40 -8.51 10.93
C GLY A 31 -18.98 -8.68 9.46
N SER A 32 -18.41 -7.66 8.82
CA SER A 32 -18.06 -7.68 7.39
C SER A 32 -16.71 -7.02 7.11
N PRO A 33 -15.78 -7.69 6.41
CA PRO A 33 -14.52 -7.10 5.99
C PRO A 33 -14.72 -5.96 4.98
N VAL A 34 -15.78 -6.04 4.16
CA VAL A 34 -16.12 -5.01 3.17
C VAL A 34 -16.59 -3.74 3.88
N LEU A 35 -17.47 -3.85 4.89
CA LEU A 35 -17.93 -2.69 5.65
C LEU A 35 -16.77 -2.01 6.40
N ALA A 36 -15.89 -2.79 7.03
CA ALA A 36 -14.70 -2.23 7.68
C ALA A 36 -13.77 -1.50 6.68
N THR A 37 -13.62 -2.04 5.47
CA THR A 37 -12.83 -1.41 4.40
C THR A 37 -13.50 -0.12 3.92
N ILE A 38 -14.81 -0.12 3.70
CA ILE A 38 -15.57 1.09 3.33
C ILE A 38 -15.40 2.17 4.40
N SER A 39 -15.56 1.82 5.68
CA SER A 39 -15.35 2.76 6.80
C SER A 39 -13.93 3.34 6.81
N ASN A 40 -12.90 2.54 6.54
CA ASN A 40 -11.52 3.03 6.39
C ASN A 40 -11.40 4.09 5.29
N PHE A 41 -12.00 3.86 4.12
CA PHE A 41 -11.98 4.84 3.03
C PHE A 41 -12.80 6.09 3.33
N VAL A 42 -13.94 5.96 4.02
CA VAL A 42 -14.74 7.12 4.43
C VAL A 42 -13.94 8.01 5.39
N VAL A 43 -13.30 7.44 6.41
CA VAL A 43 -12.48 8.20 7.36
C VAL A 43 -11.30 8.87 6.63
N GLY A 44 -10.58 8.13 5.78
CA GLY A 44 -9.49 8.69 4.99
C GLY A 44 -9.92 9.81 4.04
N LEU A 45 -11.06 9.64 3.36
CA LEU A 45 -11.64 10.66 2.48
C LEU A 45 -12.02 11.91 3.27
N SER A 46 -12.72 11.77 4.40
CA SER A 46 -13.11 12.91 5.25
C SER A 46 -11.90 13.71 5.73
N LEU A 47 -10.83 13.03 6.15
CA LEU A 47 -9.58 13.69 6.56
C LEU A 47 -8.93 14.48 5.41
N LEU A 48 -8.81 13.86 4.23
CA LEU A 48 -8.20 14.51 3.06
C LEU A 48 -9.05 15.66 2.52
N THR A 49 -10.38 15.52 2.52
CA THR A 49 -11.29 16.60 2.14
C THR A 49 -11.21 17.76 3.13
N GLY A 50 -11.20 17.48 4.44
CA GLY A 50 -11.03 18.51 5.46
C GLY A 50 -9.71 19.28 5.30
N TYR A 51 -8.61 18.57 5.06
CA TYR A 51 -7.31 19.19 4.78
C TYR A 51 -7.32 20.04 3.51
N ALA A 52 -7.96 19.55 2.43
CA ALA A 52 -8.05 20.26 1.17
C ALA A 52 -8.84 21.58 1.31
N VAL A 53 -9.93 21.56 2.09
CA VAL A 53 -10.72 22.76 2.41
C VAL A 53 -9.91 23.74 3.27
N ALA A 54 -9.28 23.26 4.35
CA ALA A 54 -8.50 24.09 5.25
C ALA A 54 -7.29 24.74 4.56
N SER A 55 -6.65 24.03 3.64
CA SER A 55 -5.48 24.50 2.87
C SER A 55 -5.85 25.21 1.57
N GLN A 56 -7.15 25.42 1.30
CA GLN A 56 -7.66 26.04 0.08
C GLN A 56 -7.09 25.43 -1.21
N VAL A 57 -6.97 24.10 -1.25
CA VAL A 57 -6.48 23.37 -2.42
C VAL A 57 -7.43 23.62 -3.60
N ARG A 58 -6.89 24.16 -4.69
CA ARG A 58 -7.67 24.43 -5.91
C ARG A 58 -8.05 23.11 -6.57
N MET A 59 -9.35 22.86 -6.68
CA MET A 59 -9.84 21.69 -7.40
C MET A 59 -9.63 21.88 -8.92
N PRO A 60 -9.12 20.85 -9.62
CA PRO A 60 -8.98 20.89 -11.07
C PRO A 60 -10.37 20.95 -11.74
N THR A 61 -10.44 21.56 -12.91
CA THR A 61 -11.67 21.53 -13.72
C THR A 61 -11.92 20.12 -14.26
N LEU A 62 -13.19 19.77 -14.50
CA LEU A 62 -13.56 18.49 -15.12
C LEU A 62 -12.85 18.25 -16.46
N SER A 63 -12.66 19.31 -17.25
CA SER A 63 -11.90 19.27 -18.51
C SER A 63 -10.45 18.87 -18.31
N HIS A 64 -9.82 19.29 -17.21
CA HIS A 64 -8.44 18.95 -16.87
C HIS A 64 -8.34 17.52 -16.30
N LEU A 65 -9.39 17.02 -15.63
CA LEU A 65 -9.42 15.62 -15.20
C LEU A 65 -9.57 14.65 -16.38
N ALA A 66 -10.30 15.06 -17.41
CA ALA A 66 -10.53 14.25 -18.61
C ALA A 66 -9.27 14.03 -19.47
N THR A 67 -8.20 14.81 -19.26
CA THR A 67 -6.91 14.60 -19.94
C THR A 67 -6.07 13.50 -19.30
N ALA A 68 -6.39 13.09 -18.06
CA ALA A 68 -5.65 12.04 -17.37
C ALA A 68 -5.94 10.66 -18.02
N PRO A 69 -4.91 9.84 -18.30
CA PRO A 69 -5.11 8.49 -18.78
C PRO A 69 -6.02 7.68 -17.85
N TRP A 70 -6.93 6.88 -18.42
CA TRP A 70 -7.97 6.15 -17.66
C TRP A 70 -7.40 5.26 -16.54
N TRP A 71 -6.18 4.75 -16.71
CA TRP A 71 -5.53 3.88 -15.74
C TRP A 71 -5.05 4.61 -14.48
N TYR A 72 -4.92 5.95 -14.49
CA TYR A 72 -4.57 6.74 -13.30
C TYR A 72 -5.61 6.54 -12.19
N TRP A 73 -6.86 6.33 -12.58
CA TRP A 73 -8.00 6.15 -11.68
C TRP A 73 -8.03 4.77 -11.00
N LEU A 74 -7.24 3.80 -11.49
CA LEU A 74 -7.17 2.46 -10.90
C LEU A 74 -6.42 2.43 -9.55
N GLY A 75 -5.66 3.48 -9.22
CA GLY A 75 -4.92 3.56 -7.97
C GLY A 75 -5.82 3.39 -6.74
N GLY A 76 -7.02 3.97 -6.77
CA GLY A 76 -8.01 3.81 -5.69
C GLY A 76 -8.46 2.35 -5.52
N SER A 77 -8.71 1.65 -6.62
CA SER A 77 -9.09 0.23 -6.60
C SER A 77 -7.96 -0.66 -6.07
N MET A 78 -6.71 -0.40 -6.46
CA MET A 78 -5.54 -1.10 -5.94
C MET A 78 -5.38 -0.89 -4.43
N GLY A 79 -5.55 0.34 -3.96
CA GLY A 79 -5.57 0.65 -2.53
C GLY A 79 -6.69 -0.09 -1.79
N ALA A 80 -7.89 -0.16 -2.38
CA ALA A 80 -9.03 -0.86 -1.78
C ALA A 80 -8.76 -2.36 -1.63
N LEU A 81 -8.19 -3.00 -2.66
CA LEU A 81 -7.78 -4.40 -2.62
C LEU A 81 -6.70 -4.64 -1.57
N LEU A 82 -5.72 -3.74 -1.42
CA LEU A 82 -4.69 -3.84 -0.39
C LEU A 82 -5.28 -3.79 1.03
N VAL A 83 -6.16 -2.82 1.29
CA VAL A 83 -6.81 -2.67 2.60
C VAL A 83 -7.72 -3.87 2.91
N LEU A 84 -8.55 -4.29 1.95
CA LEU A 84 -9.42 -5.45 2.12
C LEU A 84 -8.61 -6.73 2.38
N SER A 85 -7.53 -6.94 1.62
CA SER A 85 -6.60 -8.05 1.85
C SER A 85 -5.99 -7.97 3.24
N GLY A 86 -5.61 -6.78 3.71
CA GLY A 86 -5.15 -6.55 5.07
C GLY A 86 -6.18 -7.00 6.11
N VAL A 87 -7.45 -6.60 5.97
CA VAL A 87 -8.54 -6.98 6.90
C VAL A 87 -8.80 -8.48 6.94
N VAL A 88 -8.66 -9.15 5.80
CA VAL A 88 -8.93 -10.60 5.68
C VAL A 88 -7.73 -11.44 6.12
N LEU A 89 -6.53 -11.03 5.71
CA LEU A 89 -5.30 -11.81 5.86
C LEU A 89 -4.55 -11.53 7.17
N SER A 90 -4.64 -10.32 7.74
CA SER A 90 -3.90 -9.98 8.96
C SER A 90 -4.28 -10.89 10.14
N HIS A 91 -5.57 -11.19 10.29
CA HIS A 91 -6.07 -12.10 11.33
C HIS A 91 -5.68 -13.57 11.09
N ARG A 92 -5.40 -13.96 9.84
CA ARG A 92 -5.04 -15.35 9.49
C ARG A 92 -3.54 -15.60 9.60
N LEU A 93 -2.72 -14.62 9.24
CA LEU A 93 -1.27 -14.76 9.13
C LEU A 93 -0.53 -14.22 10.37
N GLY A 94 -1.18 -13.38 11.18
CA GLY A 94 -0.49 -12.57 12.18
C GLY A 94 0.22 -11.37 11.54
N ALA A 95 0.50 -10.33 12.35
CA ALA A 95 1.02 -9.07 11.84
C ALA A 95 2.38 -9.20 11.15
N THR A 96 3.32 -9.94 11.74
CA THR A 96 4.70 -10.09 11.24
C THR A 96 4.72 -10.78 9.87
N THR A 97 4.09 -11.94 9.75
CA THR A 97 3.98 -12.69 8.49
C THR A 97 3.24 -11.88 7.43
N PHE A 98 2.16 -11.20 7.80
CA PHE A 98 1.41 -10.34 6.88
C PHE A 98 2.30 -9.26 6.27
N VAL A 99 3.02 -8.50 7.11
CA VAL A 99 3.92 -7.44 6.64
C VAL A 99 5.05 -8.02 5.78
N ALA A 100 5.65 -9.14 6.19
CA ALA A 100 6.71 -9.80 5.43
C ALA A 100 6.24 -10.19 4.01
N CYS A 101 5.04 -10.79 3.89
CA CYS A 101 4.45 -11.13 2.60
C CYS A 101 4.12 -9.89 1.75
N ILE A 102 3.61 -8.81 2.36
CA ILE A 102 3.33 -7.55 1.65
C ILE A 102 4.62 -6.95 1.10
N ILE A 103 5.69 -6.88 1.89
CA ILE A 103 6.98 -6.35 1.46
C ILE A 103 7.56 -7.20 0.31
N LEU A 104 7.43 -8.53 0.39
CA LEU A 104 7.82 -9.42 -0.71
C LEU A 104 7.06 -9.11 -2.00
N GLY A 105 5.73 -8.97 -1.93
CA GLY A 105 4.92 -8.59 -3.09
C GLY A 105 5.29 -7.22 -3.65
N GLN A 106 5.47 -6.22 -2.79
CA GLN A 106 5.86 -4.85 -3.17
C GLN A 106 7.22 -4.81 -3.86
N LEU A 107 8.24 -5.47 -3.32
CA LEU A 107 9.58 -5.49 -3.90
C LEU A 107 9.63 -6.28 -5.19
N THR A 108 8.90 -7.41 -5.27
CA THR A 108 8.80 -8.18 -6.52
C THR A 108 8.13 -7.35 -7.62
N ALA A 109 7.01 -6.69 -7.32
CA ALA A 109 6.33 -5.81 -8.26
C ALA A 109 7.21 -4.62 -8.67
N SER A 110 7.93 -4.01 -7.73
CA SER A 110 8.85 -2.90 -8.00
C SER A 110 9.96 -3.30 -8.97
N VAL A 111 10.56 -4.50 -8.83
CA VAL A 111 11.60 -4.97 -9.75
C VAL A 111 11.04 -5.15 -11.17
N VAL A 112 9.81 -5.66 -11.31
CA VAL A 112 9.14 -5.81 -12.61
C VAL A 112 8.81 -4.45 -13.21
N ILE A 113 8.24 -3.54 -12.43
CA ILE A 113 7.87 -2.18 -12.86
C ILE A 113 9.12 -1.42 -13.34
N ASP A 114 10.20 -1.45 -12.55
CA ASP A 114 11.48 -0.82 -12.89
C ASP A 114 12.06 -1.41 -14.19
N HIS A 115 11.97 -2.73 -14.37
CA HIS A 115 12.52 -3.40 -15.54
C HIS A 115 11.88 -2.91 -16.85
N PHE A 116 10.58 -2.71 -16.83
CA PHE A 116 9.81 -2.25 -17.98
C PHE A 116 9.59 -0.73 -18.02
N GLY A 117 10.02 0.01 -17.00
CA GLY A 117 9.77 1.45 -16.89
C GLY A 117 8.27 1.80 -16.83
N TRP A 118 7.45 0.92 -16.25
CA TRP A 118 6.01 1.13 -16.17
C TRP A 118 5.65 2.27 -15.21
N VAL A 119 4.44 2.83 -15.33
CA VAL A 119 3.89 3.85 -14.41
C VAL A 119 4.78 5.11 -14.28
N GLY A 120 5.59 5.41 -15.31
CA GLY A 120 6.45 6.59 -15.35
C GLY A 120 7.76 6.46 -14.57
N PHE A 121 8.12 5.25 -14.12
CA PHE A 121 9.42 4.98 -13.50
C PHE A 121 10.53 4.88 -14.55
N SER A 122 11.74 5.28 -14.16
CA SER A 122 12.93 5.14 -15.00
C SER A 122 13.24 3.66 -15.23
N GLN A 123 13.43 3.27 -16.49
CA GLN A 123 13.75 1.90 -16.84
C GLN A 123 15.11 1.50 -16.25
N SER A 124 15.13 0.44 -15.45
CA SER A 124 16.32 -0.11 -14.82
C SER A 124 16.34 -1.63 -15.01
N PRO A 125 17.28 -2.18 -15.80
CA PRO A 125 17.37 -3.61 -16.07
C PRO A 125 17.43 -4.44 -14.78
N ILE A 126 16.84 -5.63 -14.79
CA ILE A 126 16.97 -6.56 -13.68
C ILE A 126 18.44 -6.97 -13.57
N SER A 127 19.02 -6.74 -12.39
CA SER A 127 20.39 -7.14 -12.08
C SER A 127 20.41 -8.43 -11.24
N VAL A 128 21.53 -9.14 -11.28
CA VAL A 128 21.74 -10.34 -10.45
C VAL A 128 21.59 -10.00 -8.96
N GLN A 129 22.00 -8.80 -8.53
CA GLN A 129 21.85 -8.37 -7.13
C GLN A 129 20.37 -8.22 -6.73
N ARG A 130 19.51 -7.71 -7.61
CA ARG A 130 18.07 -7.60 -7.35
C ARG A 130 17.41 -8.97 -7.23
N ILE A 131 17.78 -9.90 -8.11
CA ILE A 131 17.29 -11.29 -8.05
C ILE A 131 17.75 -11.95 -6.73
N ALA A 132 19.03 -11.83 -6.39
CA ALA A 132 19.56 -12.37 -5.14
C ALA A 132 18.85 -11.78 -3.91
N GLY A 133 18.59 -10.47 -3.91
CA GLY A 133 17.81 -9.79 -2.87
C GLY A 133 16.39 -10.35 -2.72
N LEU A 134 15.69 -10.60 -3.83
CA LEU A 134 14.36 -11.22 -3.80
C LEU A 134 14.42 -12.67 -3.26
N VAL A 135 15.43 -13.46 -3.62
CA VAL A 135 15.62 -14.81 -3.09
C VAL A 135 15.84 -14.78 -1.56
N PHE A 136 16.68 -13.85 -1.08
CA PHE A 136 16.88 -13.68 0.36
C PHE A 136 15.60 -13.24 1.07
N LEU A 137 14.82 -12.37 0.45
CA LEU A 137 13.55 -11.92 0.99
C LEU A 137 12.54 -13.07 1.10
N VAL A 138 12.39 -13.88 0.05
CA VAL A 138 11.56 -15.10 0.07
C VAL A 138 11.99 -16.03 1.20
N THR A 139 13.30 -16.26 1.35
CA THR A 139 13.86 -17.08 2.42
C THR A 139 13.53 -16.50 3.79
N GLY A 140 13.68 -15.19 3.98
CA GLY A 140 13.31 -14.49 5.20
C GLY A 140 11.84 -14.63 5.55
N VAL A 141 10.94 -14.43 4.57
CA VAL A 141 9.49 -14.64 4.77
C VAL A 141 9.19 -16.09 5.16
N ALA A 142 9.84 -17.07 4.51
CA ALA A 142 9.64 -18.48 4.81
C ALA A 142 10.09 -18.85 6.24
N LEU A 143 11.15 -18.24 6.75
CA LEU A 143 11.60 -18.41 8.13
C LEU A 143 10.63 -17.77 9.14
N ILE A 144 10.20 -16.53 8.88
CA ILE A 144 9.23 -15.81 9.72
C ILE A 144 7.89 -16.56 9.80
N HIS A 145 7.43 -17.12 8.69
CA HIS A 145 6.18 -17.88 8.68
C HIS A 145 6.25 -19.18 9.52
N ARG A 146 7.46 -19.71 9.76
CA ARG A 146 7.67 -20.95 10.52
C ARG A 146 7.91 -20.75 12.01
N SER A 147 8.11 -19.51 12.47
CA SER A 147 8.28 -19.16 13.89
C SER A 147 6.94 -18.91 14.58
#